data_AF-A0A3N6EM16-F1
#
_entry.id   AF-A0A3N6EM16-F1
#
_cell.length_a   1.000
_cell.length_b   1.000
_cell.length_c   1.000
_cell.angle_alpha   90.00
_cell.angle_beta   90.00
_cell.angle_gamma   90.00
#
_symmetry.space_group_name_H-M   'P 1'
#
loop_
_entity.id
_entity.type
_entity.pdbx_description
1 polymer ?
#
loop_
_entity_poly.entity_id
_entity_poly.type
_entity_poly.pdbx_seq_one_letter_code
_entity_poly.pdbx_strand_id
1 'polypeptide(L)'
;MNVQFGPLTVRRRNSSDTLRAGSDAVGTLGDFWQWACSDLVDSTMRGVLAEYIVDTALGSVDSTRVEWDTVDVRTPEGCRVEVKSAAYLQSWAQKALSKISFSIAPATGWDASTGTKAVAGCGWRSSPTPSVRSSGIQADA
;
A
#
# COMPACT_ATOMS: atom_id res chain seq x y z
N MET A 1 -13.90 18.30 31.42
CA MET A 1 -13.88 16.86 31.09
C MET A 1 -13.32 16.74 29.68
N ASN A 2 -12.17 16.10 29.49
CA ASN A 2 -11.63 15.83 28.16
C ASN A 2 -12.26 14.52 27.66
N VAL A 3 -13.06 14.60 26.61
CA VAL A 3 -13.56 13.41 25.92
C VAL A 3 -12.48 12.95 24.95
N GLN A 4 -11.97 11.75 25.15
CA GLN A 4 -11.05 11.10 24.21
C GLN A 4 -11.88 10.35 23.18
N PHE A 5 -11.73 10.72 21.90
CA PHE A 5 -12.37 10.01 20.80
C PHE A 5 -11.41 8.92 20.29
N GLY A 6 -11.89 7.67 20.26
CA GLY A 6 -11.15 6.56 19.64
C GLY A 6 -11.14 6.63 18.11
N PRO A 7 -10.33 5.81 17.43
CA PRO A 7 -10.30 5.76 15.98
C PRO A 7 -11.66 5.30 15.42
N LEU A 8 -12.06 5.89 14.30
CA LEU A 8 -13.27 5.46 13.60
C LEU A 8 -13.04 4.10 12.94
N THR A 9 -14.03 3.20 13.05
CA THR A 9 -14.01 1.94 12.31
C THR A 9 -14.32 2.22 10.84
N VAL A 10 -13.28 2.15 10.00
CA VAL A 10 -13.44 2.22 8.54
C VAL A 10 -14.04 0.91 8.05
N ARG A 11 -15.07 1.00 7.20
CA ARG A 11 -15.65 -0.15 6.50
C ARG A 11 -15.34 -0.05 5.02
N ARG A 12 -15.10 -1.20 4.38
CA ARG A 12 -14.99 -1.31 2.93
C ARG A 12 -16.29 -0.81 2.30
N ARG A 13 -16.17 0.06 1.30
CA ARG A 13 -17.27 0.65 0.55
C ARG A 13 -17.49 -0.08 -0.77
N ASN A 14 -18.66 0.07 -1.38
CA ASN A 14 -18.93 -0.46 -2.71
C ASN A 14 -18.83 0.65 -3.76
N SER A 15 -18.39 0.30 -4.97
CA SER A 15 -18.32 1.25 -6.09
C SER A 15 -19.69 1.81 -6.45
N SER A 16 -20.77 1.06 -6.23
CA SER A 16 -22.15 1.48 -6.49
C SER A 16 -22.73 2.41 -5.43
N ASP A 17 -22.02 2.70 -4.34
CA ASP A 17 -22.52 3.59 -3.29
C ASP A 17 -22.75 4.99 -3.87
N THR A 18 -23.96 5.54 -3.67
CA THR A 18 -24.34 6.84 -4.21
C THR A 18 -23.70 7.98 -3.41
N LEU A 19 -23.01 8.88 -4.11
CA LEU A 19 -22.59 10.18 -3.59
C LEU A 19 -23.73 11.20 -3.72
N ARG A 20 -23.97 11.96 -2.66
CA ARG A 20 -25.06 12.95 -2.60
C ARG A 20 -24.57 14.34 -2.21
N ALA A 21 -25.13 15.35 -2.85
CA ALA A 21 -25.03 16.75 -2.44
C ALA A 21 -26.42 17.23 -2.00
N GLY A 22 -26.67 17.26 -0.70
CA GLY A 22 -28.04 17.45 -0.18
C GLY A 22 -28.94 16.26 -0.56
N SER A 23 -30.08 16.53 -1.19
CA SER A 23 -31.00 15.49 -1.68
C SER A 23 -30.54 14.82 -2.98
N ASP A 24 -29.64 15.46 -3.72
CA ASP A 24 -29.40 15.12 -5.12
C ASP A 24 -28.27 14.09 -5.24
N ALA A 25 -28.45 13.10 -6.12
CA ALA A 25 -27.40 12.14 -6.45
C ALA A 25 -26.44 12.79 -7.46
N VAL A 26 -25.15 12.86 -7.10
CA VAL A 26 -24.11 13.53 -7.90
C VAL A 26 -23.12 12.57 -8.56
N GLY A 27 -23.22 11.28 -8.25
CA GLY A 27 -22.37 10.23 -8.81
C GLY A 27 -22.28 9.02 -7.89
N THR A 28 -21.32 8.16 -8.16
CA THR A 28 -21.03 6.97 -7.34
C THR A 28 -19.62 7.04 -6.74
N LEU A 29 -19.35 6.24 -5.70
CA LEU A 29 -17.99 6.06 -5.21
C LEU A 29 -17.05 5.49 -6.28
N GLY A 30 -17.57 4.68 -7.20
CA GLY A 30 -16.83 4.17 -8.34
C GLY A 30 -16.37 5.28 -9.29
N ASP A 31 -17.21 6.29 -9.54
CA ASP A 31 -16.82 7.46 -10.35
C ASP A 31 -15.70 8.25 -9.66
N PHE A 32 -15.81 8.43 -8.34
CA PHE A 32 -14.77 9.05 -7.54
C PHE A 32 -13.45 8.27 -7.57
N TRP A 33 -13.49 6.95 -7.40
CA TRP A 33 -12.29 6.12 -7.46
C TRP A 33 -11.64 6.11 -8.83
N GLN A 34 -12.42 6.09 -9.92
CA GLN A 34 -11.86 6.25 -11.27
C GLN A 34 -11.16 7.61 -11.40
N TRP A 35 -11.83 8.69 -11.01
CA TRP A 35 -11.22 10.02 -11.06
C TRP A 35 -9.93 10.14 -10.22
N ALA A 36 -9.91 9.56 -9.01
CA ALA A 36 -8.79 9.69 -8.07
C ALA A 36 -7.65 8.69 -8.33
N CYS A 37 -7.94 7.51 -8.87
CA CYS A 37 -7.02 6.36 -8.86
C CYS A 37 -6.70 5.81 -10.25
N SER A 38 -7.22 6.39 -11.34
CA SER A 38 -6.93 5.91 -12.70
C SER A 38 -5.48 6.10 -13.15
N ASP A 39 -4.75 7.07 -12.61
CA ASP A 39 -3.32 7.23 -12.91
C ASP A 39 -2.48 6.24 -12.08
N LEU A 40 -2.48 4.97 -12.52
CA LEU A 40 -1.69 3.90 -11.90
C LEU A 40 -0.19 4.02 -12.15
N VAL A 41 0.24 4.95 -13.02
CA VAL A 41 1.64 5.19 -13.36
C VAL A 41 2.25 6.28 -12.47
N ASP A 42 1.43 7.13 -11.82
CA ASP A 42 1.91 8.01 -10.76
C ASP A 42 2.60 7.23 -9.64
N SER A 43 3.62 7.83 -9.04
CA SER A 43 4.44 7.17 -8.02
C SER A 43 3.63 6.73 -6.79
N THR A 44 2.60 7.49 -6.43
CA THR A 44 1.76 7.20 -5.27
C THR A 44 0.86 6.01 -5.55
N MET A 45 0.06 6.09 -6.62
CA MET A 45 -0.93 5.06 -6.92
C MET A 45 -0.28 3.75 -7.38
N ARG A 46 0.87 3.83 -8.05
CA ARG A 46 1.70 2.65 -8.34
C ARG A 46 2.16 1.94 -7.07
N GLY A 47 2.51 2.69 -6.03
CA GLY A 47 2.82 2.14 -4.71
C GLY A 47 1.63 1.37 -4.14
N VAL A 48 0.45 2.02 -4.10
CA VAL A 48 -0.80 1.42 -3.60
C VAL A 48 -1.17 0.16 -4.39
N LEU A 49 -1.02 0.17 -5.72
CA LEU A 49 -1.28 -1.00 -6.56
C LEU A 49 -0.31 -2.16 -6.26
N ALA A 50 0.99 -1.86 -6.07
CA ALA A 50 1.98 -2.87 -5.73
C ALA A 50 1.68 -3.52 -4.38
N GLU A 51 1.31 -2.73 -3.37
CA GLU A 51 0.87 -3.23 -2.06
C GLU A 51 -0.34 -4.18 -2.23
N TYR A 52 -1.37 -3.75 -2.98
CA TYR A 52 -2.56 -4.56 -3.22
C TYR A 52 -2.25 -5.90 -3.90
N ILE A 53 -1.35 -5.93 -4.89
CA ILE A 53 -0.93 -7.17 -5.56
C ILE A 53 -0.24 -8.12 -4.57
N VAL A 54 0.68 -7.61 -3.76
CA VAL A 54 1.41 -8.41 -2.76
C VAL A 54 0.46 -8.94 -1.70
N ASP A 55 -0.44 -8.08 -1.19
CA ASP A 55 -1.46 -8.44 -0.21
C ASP A 55 -2.40 -9.52 -0.74
N THR A 56 -2.78 -9.43 -2.02
CA THR A 56 -3.58 -10.44 -2.73
C THR A 56 -2.85 -11.78 -2.81
N ALA A 57 -1.56 -11.76 -3.17
CA ALA A 57 -0.77 -12.97 -3.26
C ALA A 57 -0.56 -13.65 -1.89
N LEU A 58 -0.56 -12.87 -0.81
CA LEU A 58 -0.41 -13.34 0.56
C LEU A 58 -1.74 -13.71 1.23
N GLY A 59 -2.88 -13.44 0.59
CA GLY A 59 -4.21 -13.73 1.11
C GLY A 59 -4.64 -12.83 2.28
N SER A 60 -4.10 -11.62 2.37
CA SER A 60 -4.29 -10.69 3.50
C SER A 60 -5.24 -9.50 3.19
N VAL A 61 -5.91 -9.50 2.03
CA VAL A 61 -6.74 -8.40 1.47
C VAL A 61 -8.09 -8.16 2.17
N ASP A 62 -8.39 -8.92 3.22
CA ASP A 62 -9.70 -8.82 3.89
C ASP A 62 -9.89 -7.50 4.64
N SER A 63 -8.81 -6.77 4.94
CA SER A 63 -8.85 -5.47 5.61
C SER A 63 -8.64 -4.28 4.65
N THR A 64 -9.28 -3.16 4.95
CA THR A 64 -8.98 -1.88 4.27
C THR A 64 -7.56 -1.45 4.61
N ARG A 65 -6.79 -1.06 3.58
CA ARG A 65 -5.44 -0.48 3.72
C ARG A 65 -5.42 0.62 4.78
N VAL A 66 -4.47 0.52 5.71
CA VAL A 66 -4.17 1.58 6.68
C VAL A 66 -3.04 2.42 6.10
N GLU A 67 -3.36 3.62 5.68
CA GLU A 67 -2.36 4.58 5.23
C GLU A 67 -1.41 4.89 6.41
N TRP A 68 -0.09 4.81 6.19
CA TRP A 68 0.99 5.12 7.16
C TRP A 68 1.28 4.08 8.25
N ASP A 69 0.96 2.81 8.07
CA ASP A 69 1.51 1.76 8.95
C ASP A 69 3.03 1.55 8.69
N THR A 70 3.74 1.03 9.70
CA THR A 70 5.15 0.59 9.64
C THR A 70 5.43 -0.51 8.63
N VAL A 71 4.37 -1.18 8.17
CA VAL A 71 4.44 -2.40 7.41
C VAL A 71 3.37 -2.31 6.34
N ASP A 72 3.77 -2.52 5.09
CA ASP A 72 2.85 -2.46 3.97
C ASP A 72 1.95 -3.69 3.95
N VAL A 73 2.50 -4.89 4.24
CA VAL A 73 1.72 -6.13 4.36
C VAL A 73 2.16 -6.98 5.54
N ARG A 74 1.20 -7.49 6.31
CA ARG A 74 1.41 -8.48 7.37
C ARG A 74 0.86 -9.83 6.92
N THR A 75 1.68 -10.87 6.99
CA THR A 75 1.21 -12.23 6.71
C THR A 75 0.45 -12.79 7.92
N PRO A 76 -0.41 -13.80 7.74
CA PRO A 76 -1.09 -14.48 8.84
C PRO A 76 -0.13 -15.03 9.91
N GLU A 77 1.10 -15.38 9.53
CA GLU A 77 2.16 -15.88 10.39
C GLU A 77 2.91 -14.76 11.14
N GLY A 78 2.55 -13.49 10.92
CA GLY A 78 3.14 -12.33 11.57
C GLY A 78 4.41 -11.80 10.90
N CYS A 79 4.74 -12.25 9.69
CA CYS A 79 5.84 -11.68 8.91
C CYS A 79 5.49 -10.28 8.44
N ARG A 80 6.48 -9.38 8.47
CA ARG A 80 6.36 -7.99 8.01
C ARG A 80 6.99 -7.86 6.63
N VAL A 81 6.23 -7.30 5.69
CA VAL A 81 6.67 -7.09 4.31
C VAL A 81 6.64 -5.59 4.01
N GLU A 82 7.75 -5.08 3.50
CA GLU A 82 7.86 -3.74 2.91
C GLU A 82 7.82 -3.88 1.39
N VAL A 83 6.93 -3.13 0.73
CA VAL A 83 6.69 -3.16 -0.70
C VAL A 83 7.25 -1.87 -1.30
N LYS A 84 8.10 -2.01 -2.31
CA LYS A 84 8.65 -0.88 -3.06
C LYS A 84 8.34 -1.05 -4.54
N SER A 85 7.83 0.00 -5.17
CA SER A 85 7.57 0.03 -6.61
C SER A 85 8.43 1.09 -7.30
N ALA A 86 8.81 0.83 -8.55
CA ALA A 86 9.50 1.79 -9.40
C ALA A 86 9.11 1.56 -10.86
N ALA A 87 9.26 2.59 -11.67
CA ALA A 87 9.03 2.54 -13.11
C ALA A 87 10.06 3.42 -13.82
N TYR A 88 10.46 3.04 -15.03
CA TYR A 88 11.31 3.88 -15.87
C TYR A 88 10.56 5.13 -16.32
N LEU A 89 9.28 4.98 -16.64
CA LEU A 89 8.39 6.05 -17.05
C LEU A 89 7.49 6.50 -15.90
N GLN A 90 7.25 7.81 -15.78
CA GLN A 90 6.34 8.42 -14.81
C GLN A 90 5.17 9.08 -15.56
N SER A 91 4.08 9.35 -14.85
CA SER A 91 2.89 10.00 -15.42
C SER A 91 3.13 11.47 -15.81
N TRP A 92 4.17 12.11 -15.27
CA TRP A 92 4.60 13.44 -15.67
C TRP A 92 5.70 13.43 -16.75
N ALA A 93 5.83 14.55 -17.46
CA ALA A 93 6.82 14.72 -18.50
C ALA A 93 8.26 14.56 -17.97
N GLN A 94 9.06 13.76 -18.67
CA GLN A 94 10.45 13.44 -18.31
C GLN A 94 11.37 13.60 -19.52
N LYS A 95 12.61 14.04 -19.29
CA LYS A 95 13.64 14.21 -20.34
C LYS A 95 14.44 12.93 -20.61
N ALA A 96 14.41 12.00 -19.67
CA ALA A 96 15.11 10.72 -19.72
C ALA A 96 14.42 9.73 -18.77
N LEU A 97 14.67 8.43 -18.96
CA LEU A 97 14.15 7.38 -18.10
C LEU A 97 14.66 7.51 -16.67
N SER A 98 13.82 7.17 -15.70
CA SER A 98 14.18 7.15 -14.29
C SER A 98 15.21 6.04 -14.01
N LYS A 99 16.28 6.36 -13.26
CA LYS A 99 17.22 5.36 -12.78
C LYS A 99 16.64 4.68 -11.54
N ILE A 100 16.34 3.39 -11.64
CA ILE A 100 15.75 2.62 -10.54
C ILE A 100 16.83 2.19 -9.54
N SER A 101 16.61 2.47 -8.26
CA SER A 101 17.40 1.94 -7.15
C SER A 101 16.54 1.83 -5.89
N PHE A 102 16.87 0.85 -5.03
CA PHE A 102 16.17 0.64 -3.77
C PHE A 102 17.18 0.50 -2.63
N SER A 103 16.88 1.11 -1.48
CA SER A 103 17.57 0.81 -0.23
C SER A 103 16.92 -0.40 0.42
N ILE A 104 17.74 -1.34 0.89
CA ILE A 104 17.33 -2.51 1.70
C ILE A 104 17.85 -2.42 3.14
N ALA A 105 18.40 -1.27 3.53
CA ALA A 105 18.86 -1.04 4.89
C ALA A 105 17.66 -1.01 5.85
N PRO A 106 17.82 -1.44 7.12
CA PRO A 106 16.73 -1.38 8.11
C PRO A 106 16.14 0.02 8.23
N ALA A 107 14.82 0.12 8.06
CA ALA A 107 14.08 1.38 8.17
C ALA A 107 13.33 1.49 9.51
N THR A 108 13.11 2.72 9.96
CA THR A 108 12.23 3.05 11.09
C THR A 108 10.93 3.65 10.56
N GLY A 109 9.79 3.18 11.05
CA GLY A 109 8.45 3.64 10.64
C GLY A 109 7.56 3.97 11.83
N TRP A 110 6.39 4.53 11.56
CA TRP A 110 5.33 4.77 12.56
C TRP A 110 4.41 3.55 12.70
N ASP A 111 4.33 2.93 13.88
CA ASP A 111 3.46 1.77 14.12
C ASP A 111 2.06 2.27 14.48
N ALA A 112 1.08 2.04 13.61
CA ALA A 112 -0.29 2.49 13.80
C ALA A 112 -0.98 1.77 14.97
N SER A 113 -0.54 0.57 15.33
CA SER A 113 -1.11 -0.22 16.44
C SER A 113 -0.67 0.29 17.81
N THR A 114 0.54 0.86 17.91
CA THR A 114 1.09 1.36 19.18
C THR A 114 1.18 2.88 19.25
N GLY A 115 1.00 3.60 18.13
CA GLY A 115 1.15 5.05 18.07
C GLY A 115 2.58 5.52 18.37
N THR A 116 3.59 4.73 18.02
CA THR A 116 5.01 5.03 18.29
C THR A 116 5.91 4.68 17.11
N LYS A 117 7.12 5.26 17.05
CA LYS A 117 8.13 4.85 16.06
C LYS A 117 8.70 3.46 16.41
N ALA A 118 8.78 2.56 15.42
CA ALA A 118 9.35 1.22 15.56
C ALA A 118 10.34 0.90 14.43
N VAL A 119 11.32 0.04 14.71
CA VAL A 119 12.22 -0.52 13.68
C VAL A 119 11.54 -1.72 13.02
N ALA A 120 11.61 -1.81 11.69
CA ALA A 120 11.23 -3.00 10.94
C ALA A 120 12.28 -4.12 11.17
N GLY A 121 12.21 -4.79 12.33
CA GLY A 121 13.05 -5.95 12.66
C GLY A 121 12.31 -7.27 12.46
N CYS A 122 12.58 -8.00 11.39
CA CYS A 122 12.18 -9.41 11.33
C CYS A 122 13.31 -10.27 11.90
N GLY A 123 13.01 -11.09 12.90
CA GLY A 123 13.94 -12.05 13.50
C GLY A 123 14.25 -13.22 12.57
N TRP A 124 14.89 -12.95 11.43
CA TRP A 124 15.45 -13.98 10.58
C TRP A 124 16.59 -14.66 11.34
N ARG A 125 16.35 -15.86 11.88
CA ARG A 125 17.45 -16.76 12.27
C ARG A 125 18.23 -17.05 10.98
N SER A 126 19.48 -16.61 10.94
CA SER A 126 20.43 -16.89 9.87
C SER A 126 20.63 -18.41 9.73
N SER A 127 19.98 -19.01 8.74
CA SER A 127 20.38 -20.29 8.16
C SER A 127 21.17 -20.01 6.88
N PRO A 128 22.12 -20.87 6.49
CA PRO A 128 23.08 -20.54 5.44
C PRO A 128 22.38 -20.34 4.09
N THR A 129 22.86 -19.33 3.37
CA THR A 129 22.35 -18.80 2.11
C THR A 129 22.03 -19.90 1.07
N PRO A 130 20.76 -20.06 0.64
CA PRO A 130 20.47 -20.61 -0.67
C PRO A 130 20.47 -19.48 -1.70
N SER A 131 20.98 -19.77 -2.89
CA SER A 131 21.02 -18.85 -4.03
C SER A 131 19.62 -18.28 -4.36
N VAL A 132 19.52 -16.96 -4.34
CA VAL A 132 18.30 -16.24 -4.75
C VAL A 132 18.09 -16.46 -6.24
N ARG A 133 17.04 -17.20 -6.62
CA ARG A 133 16.41 -17.07 -7.92
C ARG A 133 15.46 -15.89 -7.84
N SER A 134 15.70 -14.86 -8.64
CA SER A 134 14.76 -13.77 -8.85
C SER A 134 13.54 -14.31 -9.62
N SER A 135 12.46 -14.64 -8.92
CA SER A 135 11.14 -14.77 -9.54
C SER A 135 10.50 -13.39 -9.56
N GLY A 136 10.77 -12.63 -10.63
CA GLY A 136 9.99 -11.44 -10.94
C GLY A 136 8.60 -11.86 -11.38
N ILE A 137 7.57 -11.40 -10.68
CA ILE A 137 6.20 -11.43 -11.19
C ILE A 137 6.08 -10.21 -12.08
N GLN A 138 6.03 -10.45 -13.38
CA GLN A 138 5.79 -9.43 -14.38
C GLN A 138 4.27 -9.30 -14.54
N ALA A 139 3.71 -8.21 -14.04
CA ALA A 139 2.36 -7.80 -14.38
C ALA A 139 2.46 -6.97 -15.66
N ASP A 140 2.14 -7.59 -16.79
CA ASP A 140 1.97 -6.87 -18.04
C ASP A 140 0.65 -6.08 -17.95
N ALA A 141 0.77 -4.75 -18.03
CA ALA A 141 -0.34 -3.84 -18.27
C ALA A 141 -0.11 -3.16 -19.63
#